data_AF-A0A978SRW9-F1
#
_entry.id   AF-A0A978SRW9-F1
#
_cell.length_a   1.000
_cell.length_b   1.000
_cell.length_c   1.000
_cell.angle_alpha   90.00
_cell.angle_beta   90.00
_cell.angle_gamma   90.00
#
_symmetry.space_group_name_H-M   'P 1'
#
loop_
_entity.id
_entity.type
_entity.pdbx_description
1 polymer ?
#
loop_
_entity_poly.entity_id
_entity_poly.type
_entity_poly.pdbx_seq_one_letter_code
_entity_poly.pdbx_strand_id
1 'polypeptide(L)'
;MLEALDQLQAQSTSFSGHVYIYDLVGQYTLHASNSITEMLGYKADDVYTFGPNGLASLIHPDDLDLVADYYQRLSTLKAQESVSIQYRMKRSDGTWCLLQSQETRLEGPNERPSTQVLGILQETTQFATSIPRELMLLGKYPST
;
A
#
# COMPACT_ATOMS: atom_id res chain seq x y z
N MET A 1 -0.44 -9.41 17.57
CA MET A 1 -1.56 -9.82 16.68
C MET A 1 -2.85 -9.11 17.08
N LEU A 2 -3.30 -9.20 18.34
CA LEU A 2 -4.48 -8.45 18.82
C LEU A 2 -4.37 -6.93 18.58
N GLU A 3 -3.26 -6.31 18.99
CA GLU A 3 -3.08 -4.86 18.86
C GLU A 3 -3.11 -4.36 17.40
N ALA A 4 -2.59 -5.16 16.47
CA ALA A 4 -2.61 -4.81 15.05
C ALA A 4 -4.02 -4.88 14.47
N LEU A 5 -4.83 -5.84 14.95
CA LEU A 5 -6.24 -5.97 14.59
C LEU A 5 -7.07 -4.82 15.16
N ASP A 6 -6.80 -4.43 16.41
CA ASP A 6 -7.43 -3.26 17.04
C ASP A 6 -7.09 -1.96 16.31
N GLN A 7 -5.83 -1.79 15.88
CA GLN A 7 -5.43 -0.64 15.05
C GLN A 7 -6.14 -0.63 13.69
N LEU A 8 -6.27 -1.79 13.05
CA LEU A 8 -7.00 -1.92 11.78
C LEU A 8 -8.48 -1.56 11.95
N GLN A 9 -9.13 -2.04 13.02
CA GLN A 9 -10.52 -1.71 13.33
C GLN A 9 -10.71 -0.23 13.66
N ALA A 10 -9.86 0.34 14.52
CA ALA A 10 -9.93 1.74 14.93
C ALA A 10 -9.80 2.70 13.74
N GLN A 11 -8.89 2.41 12.81
CA GLN A 11 -8.72 3.23 11.61
C GLN A 11 -9.89 3.06 10.64
N SER A 12 -10.41 1.85 10.46
CA SER A 12 -11.51 1.58 9.51
C SER A 12 -12.85 2.25 9.84
N THR A 13 -13.10 2.65 11.09
CA THR A 13 -14.44 3.10 11.55
C THR A 13 -14.82 4.52 11.05
N SER A 14 -13.83 5.34 10.68
CA SER A 14 -14.07 6.72 10.19
C SER A 14 -13.28 7.06 8.91
N PHE A 15 -12.56 6.09 8.34
CA PHE A 15 -11.63 6.30 7.24
C PHE A 15 -12.11 5.65 5.95
N SER A 16 -12.18 6.43 4.87
CA SER A 16 -12.42 5.91 3.53
C SER A 16 -11.10 5.45 2.93
N GLY A 17 -10.80 4.17 3.11
CA GLY A 17 -9.69 3.52 2.41
C GLY A 17 -9.58 2.03 2.72
N HIS A 18 -8.64 1.38 2.06
CA HIS A 18 -8.34 -0.03 2.28
C HIS A 18 -7.23 -0.17 3.31
N VAL A 19 -7.48 -0.91 4.38
CA VAL A 19 -6.54 -1.12 5.47
C VAL A 19 -6.11 -2.57 5.49
N TYR A 20 -4.82 -2.82 5.59
CA TYR A 20 -4.27 -4.18 5.53
C TYR A 20 -3.03 -4.32 6.41
N ILE A 21 -2.72 -5.56 6.79
CA ILE A 21 -1.47 -5.93 7.45
C ILE A 21 -0.69 -6.78 6.47
N TYR A 22 0.55 -6.39 6.20
CA TYR A 22 1.44 -7.09 5.27
C TYR A 22 2.71 -7.55 5.98
N ASP A 23 3.14 -8.79 5.73
CA ASP A 23 4.42 -9.29 6.23
C ASP A 23 5.53 -9.04 5.20
N LEU A 24 6.52 -8.23 5.56
CA LEU A 24 7.60 -7.83 4.65
C LEU A 24 8.57 -8.97 4.31
N VAL A 25 8.71 -9.97 5.19
CA VAL A 25 9.67 -11.07 5.02
C VAL A 25 9.02 -12.22 4.24
N GLY A 26 7.81 -12.61 4.63
CA GLY A 26 7.01 -13.60 3.93
C GLY A 26 6.42 -13.07 2.62
N GLN A 27 6.33 -11.75 2.46
CA GLN A 27 5.79 -11.07 1.29
C GLN A 27 4.33 -11.43 0.97
N TYR A 28 3.49 -11.45 2.01
CA TYR A 28 2.06 -11.74 1.86
C TYR A 28 1.20 -10.89 2.81
N THR A 29 -0.05 -10.70 2.41
CA THR A 29 -1.08 -10.04 3.21
C THR A 29 -1.55 -10.98 4.32
N LEU A 30 -1.48 -10.53 5.58
CA LEU A 30 -1.96 -11.26 6.76
C LEU A 30 -3.44 -10.97 7.02
N HIS A 31 -3.84 -9.71 6.89
CA HIS A 31 -5.20 -9.23 7.11
C HIS A 31 -5.50 -8.08 6.16
N ALA A 32 -6.77 -7.94 5.77
CA ALA A 32 -7.22 -6.90 4.87
C ALA A 32 -8.68 -6.56 5.15
N SER A 33 -9.05 -5.28 5.07
CA SER A 33 -10.44 -4.85 5.13
C SER A 33 -11.18 -5.21 3.84
N ASN A 34 -12.50 -5.35 3.90
CA ASN A 34 -13.31 -5.71 2.73
C ASN A 34 -13.44 -4.58 1.69
N SER A 35 -12.96 -3.36 2.01
CA SER A 35 -13.09 -2.16 1.16
C SER A 35 -12.30 -2.20 -0.14
N ILE A 36 -11.39 -3.18 -0.34
CA ILE A 36 -10.69 -3.36 -1.61
C ILE A 36 -11.62 -3.67 -2.78
N THR A 37 -12.76 -4.32 -2.49
CA THR A 37 -13.75 -4.69 -3.51
C THR A 37 -14.41 -3.45 -4.09
N GLU A 38 -14.85 -2.54 -3.23
CA GLU A 38 -15.47 -1.29 -3.66
C GLU A 38 -14.43 -0.34 -4.28
N MET A 39 -13.20 -0.35 -3.77
CA MET A 39 -12.13 0.54 -4.22
C MET A 39 -11.51 0.13 -5.56
N LEU A 40 -11.17 -1.14 -5.75
CA LEU A 40 -10.40 -1.63 -6.90
C LEU A 40 -11.12 -2.73 -7.71
N GLY A 41 -12.25 -3.24 -7.22
CA GLY A 41 -13.01 -4.31 -7.87
C GLY A 41 -12.45 -5.72 -7.67
N TYR A 42 -11.40 -5.90 -6.86
CA TYR A 42 -10.87 -7.22 -6.49
C TYR A 42 -11.70 -7.84 -5.38
N LYS A 43 -11.85 -9.17 -5.36
CA LYS A 43 -12.48 -9.81 -4.21
C LYS A 43 -11.56 -9.65 -2.99
N ALA A 44 -12.15 -9.52 -1.81
CA ALA A 44 -11.41 -9.48 -0.56
C ALA A 44 -10.50 -10.71 -0.36
N ASP A 45 -10.85 -11.86 -0.95
CA ASP A 45 -10.00 -13.05 -0.87
C ASP A 45 -8.80 -13.00 -1.83
N ASP A 46 -8.90 -12.24 -2.93
CA ASP A 46 -7.85 -12.19 -3.96
C ASP A 46 -6.55 -11.56 -3.40
N VAL A 47 -6.67 -10.59 -2.49
CA VAL A 47 -5.50 -9.92 -1.85
C VAL A 47 -4.61 -10.86 -1.05
N TYR A 48 -5.13 -11.99 -0.57
CA TYR A 48 -4.34 -13.01 0.12
C TYR A 48 -3.59 -13.93 -0.85
N THR A 49 -3.97 -13.92 -2.14
CA THR A 49 -3.41 -14.80 -3.16
C THR A 49 -2.39 -14.12 -4.07
N PHE A 50 -2.33 -12.79 -4.10
CA PHE A 50 -1.44 -12.06 -4.99
C PHE A 50 0.05 -12.39 -4.76
N GLY A 51 0.49 -12.49 -3.51
CA GLY A 51 1.92 -12.64 -3.19
C GLY A 51 2.77 -11.52 -3.82
N PRO A 52 4.12 -11.65 -3.85
CA PRO A 52 4.99 -10.60 -4.36
C PRO A 52 4.83 -10.37 -5.87
N ASN A 53 4.78 -11.45 -6.66
CA ASN A 53 4.70 -11.37 -8.11
C ASN A 53 3.32 -10.90 -8.59
N GLY A 54 2.24 -11.29 -7.90
CA GLY A 54 0.90 -10.82 -8.23
C GLY A 54 0.75 -9.33 -7.95
N LEU A 55 1.18 -8.84 -6.80
CA LEU A 55 1.16 -7.40 -6.50
C LEU A 55 1.97 -6.60 -7.53
N ALA A 56 3.18 -7.06 -7.87
CA ALA A 56 4.00 -6.44 -8.92
C ALA A 56 3.29 -6.40 -10.28
N SER A 57 2.55 -7.45 -10.66
CA SER A 57 1.81 -7.49 -11.92
C SER A 57 0.63 -6.50 -12.00
N LEU A 58 0.17 -6.02 -10.85
CA LEU A 58 -0.89 -5.02 -10.75
C LEU A 58 -0.35 -3.59 -10.73
N ILE A 59 0.95 -3.39 -10.54
CA ILE A 59 1.57 -2.05 -10.56
C ILE A 59 1.87 -1.66 -12.01
N HIS A 60 1.67 -0.38 -12.34
CA HIS A 60 2.00 0.13 -13.66
C HIS A 60 3.52 -0.04 -13.93
N PRO A 61 3.94 -0.50 -15.13
CA PRO A 61 5.35 -0.81 -15.41
C PRO A 61 6.34 0.31 -15.08
N ASP A 62 5.99 1.57 -15.38
CA ASP A 62 6.86 2.73 -15.11
C ASP A 62 7.08 3.02 -13.61
N ASP A 63 6.21 2.48 -12.75
CA ASP A 63 6.20 2.69 -11.31
C ASP A 63 6.85 1.52 -10.55
N LEU A 64 7.22 0.43 -11.24
CA LEU A 64 7.77 -0.78 -10.63
C LEU A 64 9.05 -0.51 -9.83
N ASP A 65 10.01 0.23 -10.41
CA ASP A 65 11.27 0.57 -9.73
C ASP A 65 11.01 1.42 -8.48
N LEU A 66 10.11 2.41 -8.60
CA LEU A 66 9.72 3.29 -7.50
C LEU A 66 9.10 2.49 -6.35
N VAL A 67 8.20 1.56 -6.66
CA VAL A 67 7.57 0.71 -5.65
C VAL A 67 8.57 -0.29 -5.07
N ALA A 68 9.48 -0.85 -5.87
CA ALA A 68 10.52 -1.75 -5.37
C ALA A 68 11.43 -1.06 -4.35
N ASP A 69 11.91 0.16 -4.66
CA ASP A 69 12.70 0.98 -3.75
C ASP A 69 11.93 1.31 -2.47
N TYR A 70 10.63 1.58 -2.60
CA TYR A 70 9.75 1.83 -1.46
C TYR A 70 9.65 0.62 -0.53
N TYR A 71 9.41 -0.57 -1.07
CA TYR A 71 9.35 -1.82 -0.28
C TYR A 71 10.69 -2.11 0.42
N GLN A 72 11.83 -1.81 -0.23
CA GLN A 72 13.14 -1.92 0.42
C GLN A 72 13.24 -0.97 1.62
N ARG A 73 12.76 0.27 1.49
CA ARG A 73 12.77 1.26 2.56
C ARG A 73 11.89 0.85 3.76
N LEU A 74 10.78 0.13 3.54
CA LEU A 74 9.93 -0.37 4.64
C LEU A 74 10.71 -1.24 5.64
N SER A 75 11.70 -2.00 5.16
CA SER A 75 12.54 -2.85 6.02
C SER A 75 13.46 -2.07 6.96
N THR A 76 13.71 -0.79 6.66
CA THR A 76 14.61 0.09 7.44
C THR A 76 13.89 0.93 8.48
N LEU A 77 12.55 0.90 8.50
CA LEU A 77 11.74 1.67 9.44
C LEU A 77 11.91 1.14 10.86
N LYS A 78 12.00 2.07 11.82
CA LYS A 78 11.85 1.76 13.24
C LYS A 78 10.37 1.52 13.56
N ALA A 79 10.09 0.88 14.69
CA ALA A 79 8.72 0.70 15.16
C ALA A 79 7.98 2.05 15.20
N GLN A 80 6.73 2.05 14.76
CA GLN A 80 5.83 3.20 14.67
C GLN A 80 6.24 4.29 13.65
N GLU A 81 7.38 4.16 12.95
CA GLU A 81 7.68 5.03 11.82
C GLU A 81 6.79 4.70 10.62
N SER A 82 6.47 5.72 9.83
CA SER A 82 5.67 5.58 8.61
C SER A 82 6.33 6.27 7.42
N VAL A 83 6.05 5.74 6.24
CA VAL A 83 6.38 6.35 4.95
C VAL A 83 5.17 6.23 4.04
N SER A 84 5.19 7.00 2.96
CA SER A 84 4.14 6.95 1.95
C SER A 84 4.71 7.01 0.55
N ILE A 85 3.91 6.51 -0.40
CA ILE A 85 4.18 6.49 -1.83
C ILE A 85 2.88 6.74 -2.58
N GLN A 86 3.00 7.29 -3.79
CA GLN A 86 1.93 7.26 -4.77
C GLN A 86 2.38 6.48 -6.00
N TYR A 87 1.51 5.63 -6.52
CA TYR A 87 1.77 4.80 -7.70
C TYR A 87 0.47 4.41 -8.38
N ARG A 88 0.55 4.00 -9.64
CA ARG A 88 -0.61 3.47 -10.37
C ARG A 88 -0.75 1.99 -10.16
N MET A 89 -1.97 1.56 -9.87
CA MET A 89 -2.36 0.17 -9.80
C MET A 89 -3.48 -0.12 -10.79
N LYS A 90 -3.49 -1.34 -11.31
CA LYS A 90 -4.52 -1.85 -12.19
C LYS A 90 -5.75 -2.21 -11.36
N ARG A 91 -6.93 -1.88 -11.88
CA ARG A 91 -8.22 -2.36 -11.37
C ARG A 91 -8.53 -3.75 -11.90
N SER A 92 -9.51 -4.43 -11.31
CA SER A 92 -9.98 -5.71 -11.83
C SER A 92 -10.60 -5.61 -13.25
N ASP A 93 -11.13 -4.43 -13.63
CA ASP A 93 -11.64 -4.16 -14.98
C ASP A 93 -10.54 -3.81 -16.00
N GLY A 94 -9.29 -3.68 -15.54
CA GLY A 94 -8.11 -3.42 -16.36
C GLY A 94 -7.73 -1.95 -16.54
N THR A 95 -8.50 -1.01 -16.00
CA THR A 95 -8.15 0.41 -15.98
C THR A 95 -7.08 0.72 -14.93
N TRP A 96 -6.43 1.88 -15.04
CA TRP A 96 -5.42 2.34 -14.09
C TRP A 96 -6.01 3.38 -13.14
N CYS A 97 -5.67 3.30 -11.85
CA CYS A 97 -5.97 4.32 -10.86
C CYS A 97 -4.72 4.72 -10.08
N LEU A 98 -4.67 5.99 -9.66
CA LEU A 98 -3.61 6.49 -8.80
C LEU A 98 -3.95 6.20 -7.35
N LEU A 99 -3.05 5.51 -6.66
CA LEU A 99 -3.19 5.18 -5.25
C LEU A 99 -2.13 5.91 -4.44
N GLN A 100 -2.52 6.29 -3.23
CA GLN A 100 -1.62 6.67 -2.16
C GLN A 100 -1.58 5.54 -1.15
N SER A 101 -0.41 4.96 -0.94
CA SER A 101 -0.16 3.98 0.12
C SER A 101 0.64 4.64 1.23
N GLN A 102 0.25 4.38 2.46
CA GLN A 102 1.00 4.74 3.65
C GLN A 102 1.16 3.50 4.53
N GLU A 103 2.39 3.22 4.94
CA GLU A 103 2.72 2.02 5.67
C GLU A 103 3.41 2.44 6.97
N THR A 104 2.86 1.95 8.08
CA THR A 104 3.41 2.14 9.42
C THR A 104 4.01 0.84 9.92
N ARG A 105 5.24 0.92 10.42
CA ARG A 105 5.96 -0.22 10.98
C ARG A 105 5.34 -0.66 12.30
N LEU A 106 4.82 -1.89 12.36
CA LEU A 106 4.24 -2.40 13.60
C LEU A 106 5.32 -2.73 14.63
N GLU A 107 4.97 -2.52 15.89
CA GLU A 107 5.79 -2.95 17.02
C GLU A 107 5.76 -4.49 17.14
N GLY A 108 6.93 -5.06 17.37
CA GLY A 108 7.13 -6.48 17.62
C GLY A 108 7.39 -6.75 19.11
N PRO A 109 7.50 -8.02 19.50
CA PRO A 109 7.74 -8.39 20.89
C PRO A 109 9.06 -7.78 21.40
N ASN A 110 9.04 -7.34 22.66
CA ASN A 110 10.17 -6.70 23.35
C ASN A 110 10.62 -5.38 22.69
N GLU A 111 9.68 -4.55 22.23
CA GLU A 111 9.94 -3.22 21.63
C GLU A 111 10.84 -3.29 20.38
N ARG A 112 10.95 -4.46 19.76
CA ARG A 112 11.71 -4.64 18.51
C ARG A 112 10.79 -4.36 17.33
N PRO A 113 11.28 -3.81 16.22
CA PRO A 113 10.48 -3.75 15.00
C PRO A 113 10.04 -5.17 14.61
N SER A 114 8.74 -5.40 14.35
CA SER A 114 8.17 -6.69 13.86
C SER A 114 8.71 -7.06 12.44
N THR A 115 8.09 -7.92 11.66
CA THR A 115 8.23 -7.97 10.18
C THR A 115 7.05 -7.33 9.46
N GLN A 116 6.03 -6.94 10.21
CA GLN A 116 4.72 -6.56 9.71
C GLN A 116 4.56 -5.04 9.60
N VAL A 117 3.81 -4.59 8.60
CA VAL A 117 3.39 -3.20 8.45
C VAL A 117 1.87 -3.12 8.43
N LEU A 118 1.33 -2.04 9.00
CA LEU A 118 -0.06 -1.63 8.80
C LEU A 118 -0.07 -0.68 7.60
N GLY A 119 -0.69 -1.14 6.52
CA GLY A 119 -0.85 -0.40 5.29
C GLY A 119 -2.22 0.23 5.20
N ILE A 120 -2.24 1.45 4.67
CA ILE A 120 -3.42 2.22 4.36
C ILE A 120 -3.32 2.62 2.90
N LEU A 121 -4.29 2.18 2.10
CA LEU A 121 -4.36 2.46 0.68
C LEU A 121 -5.59 3.33 0.40
N GLN A 122 -5.39 4.41 -0.32
CA GLN A 122 -6.47 5.31 -0.76
C GLN A 122 -6.32 5.60 -2.23
N GLU A 123 -7.44 5.70 -2.93
CA GLU A 123 -7.45 6.30 -4.25
C GLU A 123 -7.32 7.82 -4.12
N THR A 124 -6.47 8.41 -4.95
CA THR A 124 -6.29 9.85 -5.05
C THR A 124 -6.28 10.26 -6.51
N THR A 125 -6.73 11.48 -6.78
CA THR A 125 -6.66 12.08 -8.13
C THR A 125 -5.53 13.09 -8.25
N GLN A 126 -4.82 13.42 -7.16
CA GLN A 126 -3.76 14.42 -7.15
C GLN A 126 -2.44 13.84 -6.66
N PHE A 127 -1.39 14.11 -7.42
CA PHE A 127 -0.02 13.87 -6.95
C PHE A 127 0.28 14.79 -5.77
N ALA A 128 1.03 14.28 -4.80
CA ALA A 128 1.53 15.09 -3.71
C ALA A 128 2.32 16.28 -4.28
N THR A 129 1.94 17.50 -3.88
CA THR A 129 2.45 18.79 -4.41
C THR A 129 3.95 19.00 -4.21
N SER A 130 4.64 18.09 -3.52
CA SER A 130 6.09 18.09 -3.29
C SER A 130 6.90 17.44 -4.41
N ILE A 131 6.27 16.91 -5.47
CA ILE A 131 6.95 16.35 -6.63
C ILE A 131 7.25 17.48 -7.65
N PRO A 132 8.53 17.77 -7.99
CA PRO A 132 8.87 18.81 -8.95
C PRO A 132 8.17 18.61 -10.30
N ARG A 133 7.65 19.71 -10.86
CA ARG A 133 6.93 19.77 -12.14
C ARG A 133 7.64 19.05 -13.30
N GLU A 134 8.97 18.99 -13.27
CA GLU A 134 9.79 18.27 -14.26
C GLU A 134 9.53 16.75 -14.30
N LEU A 135 9.25 16.12 -13.15
CA LEU A 135 8.91 14.69 -13.09
C LEU A 135 7.50 14.42 -13.64
N MET A 136 6.61 15.41 -13.60
CA MET A 136 5.27 15.30 -14.19
C MET A 136 5.29 15.42 -15.73
N LEU A 137 6.29 16.10 -16.30
CA LEU A 137 6.43 16.32 -17.75
C LEU A 137 7.06 15.13 -18.51
N LEU A 138 7.69 14.20 -17.81
CA LEU A 138 8.37 13.03 -18.41
C LEU A 138 7.44 11.86 -18.75
N GLY A 139 6.12 12.06 -18.76
CA GLY A 139 5.16 11.01 -19.12
C GLY A 139 5.07 9.85 -18.12
N LYS A 140 5.67 10.01 -16.93
CA LYS A 140 5.69 8.99 -15.88
C LYS A 140 4.38 8.88 -15.09
N TYR A 141 3.35 9.70 -15.36
CA TYR A 141 1.99 9.51 -14.86
C TYR A 141 0.96 10.21 -15.78
N PRO A 142 -0.25 9.65 -16.04
CA PRO A 142 -1.23 10.26 -16.91
C PRO A 142 -2.01 11.36 -16.18
N SER A 143 -2.25 12.44 -16.89
CA SER A 143 -2.84 13.69 -16.43
C SER A 143 -4.34 13.57 -16.21
N THR A 144 -4.83 14.05 -15.07
CA THR A 144 -5.95 15.02 -15.04
C THR A 144 -5.83 15.89 -13.81
#